data_AF-A0A3N5HCA6-F1
#
_entry.id   AF-A0A3N5HCA6-F1
#
_cell.length_a   1.000
_cell.length_b   1.000
_cell.length_c   1.000
_cell.angle_alpha   90.00
_cell.angle_beta   90.00
_cell.angle_gamma   90.00
#
_symmetry.space_group_name_H-M   'P 1'
#
loop_
_entity.id
_entity.type
_entity.pdbx_description
1 polymer ?
#
loop_
_entity_poly.entity_id
_entity_poly.type
_entity_poly.pdbx_seq_one_letter_code
_entity_poly.pdbx_strand_id
1 'polypeptide(L)'
;MQKLERAAVLPPSEELIEQVMKNGAATRKRAIASLQSEAARNQVWINDTYQVQIRKTPQGLVHLNIRRRDGGPILRDWRDFQAIKNQLVGAECEAVELYPAESRKVDTSNKYHLFCVPDPRYRFNFGWQEREVNGPTGATTPGLAQRDGDAAGPAEPPVNWAVLRELEDAVQSHPPAAEPDEA
;
A
#
# COMPACT_ATOMS: atom_id res chain seq x y z
N MET A 1 -2.34 5.55 15.44
CA MET A 1 -2.14 6.08 14.08
C MET A 1 -3.32 6.96 13.68
N GLN A 2 -3.10 8.06 12.96
CA GLN A 2 -4.18 8.92 12.44
C GLN A 2 -4.96 8.24 11.30
N LYS A 3 -6.19 8.68 11.08
CA LYS A 3 -7.04 8.24 9.96
C LYS A 3 -6.45 8.70 8.62
N LEU A 4 -6.50 7.83 7.61
CA LEU A 4 -6.17 8.15 6.23
C LEU A 4 -7.38 8.74 5.51
N GLU A 5 -7.14 9.74 4.69
CA GLU A 5 -8.14 10.40 3.85
C GLU A 5 -7.74 10.30 2.38
N ARG A 6 -8.75 10.23 1.50
CA ARG A 6 -8.50 10.16 0.06
C ARG A 6 -7.97 11.50 -0.44
N ALA A 7 -6.80 11.48 -1.07
CA ALA A 7 -6.22 12.65 -1.71
C ALA A 7 -6.92 12.94 -3.04
N ALA A 8 -7.06 14.22 -3.35
CA ALA A 8 -7.50 14.66 -4.67
C ALA A 8 -6.46 14.29 -5.73
N VAL A 9 -6.91 13.86 -6.91
CA VAL A 9 -6.04 13.67 -8.06
C VAL A 9 -5.72 15.03 -8.65
N LEU A 10 -4.48 15.48 -8.44
CA LEU A 10 -3.98 16.72 -9.03
C LEU A 10 -3.40 16.43 -10.43
N PRO A 11 -3.43 17.41 -11.35
CA PRO A 11 -2.68 17.30 -12.59
C PRO A 11 -1.19 17.08 -12.30
N PRO A 12 -0.48 16.31 -13.14
CA PRO A 12 0.95 16.08 -12.95
C PRO A 12 1.73 17.40 -13.06
N SER A 13 2.73 17.60 -12.18
CA SER A 13 3.60 18.78 -12.25
C SER A 13 4.53 18.71 -13.47
N GLU A 14 5.06 19.86 -13.90
CA GLU A 14 6.00 19.90 -15.03
C GLU A 14 7.26 19.09 -14.72
N GLU A 15 7.78 19.12 -13.50
CA GLU A 15 8.95 18.32 -13.12
C GLU A 15 8.70 16.82 -13.27
N LEU A 16 7.49 16.35 -12.90
CA LEU A 16 7.13 14.94 -13.05
C LEU A 16 6.99 14.56 -14.52
N ILE A 17 6.41 15.43 -15.34
CA ILE A 17 6.29 15.23 -16.79
C ILE A 17 7.69 15.11 -17.41
N GLU A 18 8.60 16.04 -17.09
CA GLU A 18 9.99 16.00 -17.57
C GLU A 18 10.72 14.74 -17.14
N GLN A 19 10.52 14.29 -15.89
CA GLN A 19 11.17 13.08 -15.39
C GLN A 19 10.70 11.83 -16.13
N VAL A 20 9.39 11.71 -16.40
CA VAL A 20 8.84 10.60 -17.19
C VAL A 20 9.39 10.62 -18.62
N MET A 21 9.48 11.79 -19.24
CA MET A 21 10.06 11.94 -20.58
C MET A 21 11.55 11.53 -20.63
N LYS A 22 12.31 11.80 -19.56
CA LYS A 22 13.72 11.38 -19.45
C LYS A 22 13.86 9.87 -19.27
N ASN A 23 12.95 9.24 -18.51
CA ASN A 23 13.03 7.82 -18.16
C ASN A 23 12.53 6.87 -19.25
N GLY A 24 11.58 7.31 -20.08
CA GLY A 24 11.17 6.60 -21.28
C GLY A 24 10.98 7.65 -22.35
N ALA A 25 11.78 7.60 -23.42
CA ALA A 25 11.88 8.59 -24.50
C ALA A 25 10.53 8.87 -25.21
N ALA A 26 9.59 9.48 -24.48
CA ALA A 26 8.20 9.66 -24.82
C ALA A 26 7.95 11.15 -25.04
N THR A 27 7.07 11.47 -25.99
CA THR A 27 6.63 12.85 -26.20
C THR A 27 5.85 13.35 -24.97
N ARG A 28 5.83 14.67 -24.73
CA ARG A 28 5.08 15.29 -23.63
C ARG A 28 3.63 14.81 -23.54
N LYS A 29 2.94 14.70 -24.69
CA LYS A 29 1.57 14.19 -24.79
C LYS A 29 1.45 12.76 -24.24
N ARG A 30 2.40 11.88 -24.58
CA ARG A 30 2.42 10.49 -24.08
C ARG A 30 2.75 10.43 -22.60
N ALA A 31 3.69 11.24 -22.12
CA ALA A 31 4.05 11.32 -20.70
C ALA A 31 2.83 11.74 -19.84
N ILE A 32 2.13 12.81 -20.25
CA ILE A 32 0.90 13.26 -19.57
C ILE A 32 -0.18 12.18 -19.59
N ALA A 33 -0.45 11.58 -20.76
CA ALA A 33 -1.45 10.52 -20.88
C ALA A 33 -1.12 9.29 -20.01
N SER A 34 0.15 8.92 -19.92
CA SER A 34 0.62 7.83 -19.05
C SER A 34 0.41 8.16 -17.57
N LEU A 35 0.83 9.36 -17.14
CA LEU A 35 0.66 9.81 -15.76
C LEU A 35 -0.82 9.92 -15.37
N GLN A 36 -1.67 10.42 -16.26
CA GLN A 36 -3.12 10.50 -16.04
C GLN A 36 -3.75 9.10 -15.97
N SER A 37 -3.36 8.18 -16.83
CA SER A 37 -3.83 6.79 -16.81
C SER A 37 -3.41 6.08 -15.52
N GLU A 38 -2.16 6.25 -15.08
CA GLU A 38 -1.69 5.74 -13.78
C GLU A 38 -2.45 6.37 -12.61
N ALA A 39 -2.66 7.68 -12.62
CA ALA A 39 -3.40 8.37 -11.58
C ALA A 39 -4.88 7.94 -11.54
N ALA A 40 -5.47 7.59 -12.68
CA ALA A 40 -6.85 7.08 -12.76
C ALA A 40 -6.98 5.67 -12.17
N ARG A 41 -5.97 4.82 -12.32
CA ARG A 41 -5.95 3.43 -11.83
C ARG A 41 -5.58 3.29 -10.36
N ASN A 42 -4.88 4.28 -9.83
CA ASN A 42 -4.34 4.24 -8.49
C ASN A 42 -5.05 5.28 -7.61
N GLN A 43 -5.49 4.88 -6.43
CA GLN A 43 -5.94 5.87 -5.45
C GLN A 43 -4.77 6.24 -4.54
N VAL A 44 -4.81 7.46 -4.01
CA VAL A 44 -3.83 7.93 -3.03
C VAL A 44 -4.57 8.32 -1.77
N TRP A 45 -4.09 7.82 -0.64
CA TRP A 45 -4.61 8.06 0.70
C TRP A 45 -3.51 8.70 1.54
N ILE A 46 -3.82 9.72 2.33
CA ILE A 46 -2.84 10.49 3.10
C ILE A 46 -3.31 10.74 4.54
N ASN A 47 -2.35 10.89 5.44
CA ASN A 47 -2.52 11.57 6.74
C ASN A 47 -1.32 12.50 6.96
N ASP A 48 -1.01 12.94 8.18
CA ASP A 48 0.12 13.84 8.41
C ASP A 48 1.48 13.18 8.18
N THR A 49 1.56 11.86 8.34
CA THR A 49 2.83 11.10 8.25
C THR A 49 2.98 10.36 6.93
N TYR A 50 1.93 9.67 6.50
CA TYR A 50 1.96 8.67 5.43
C TYR A 50 1.22 9.14 4.20
N GLN A 51 1.74 8.70 3.04
CA GLN A 51 1.03 8.62 1.78
C GLN A 51 1.01 7.15 1.36
N VAL A 52 -0.17 6.65 1.03
CA VAL A 52 -0.42 5.27 0.61
C VAL A 52 -1.05 5.30 -0.76
N GLN A 53 -0.34 4.77 -1.75
CA GLN A 53 -0.92 4.50 -3.06
C GLN A 53 -1.47 3.08 -3.06
N ILE A 54 -2.71 2.91 -3.51
CA ILE A 54 -3.41 1.63 -3.54
C ILE A 54 -3.82 1.28 -4.97
N ARG A 55 -3.63 0.02 -5.34
CA ARG A 55 -4.04 -0.55 -6.63
C ARG A 55 -4.36 -2.03 -6.53
N LYS A 56 -5.22 -2.53 -7.43
CA LYS A 56 -5.43 -3.97 -7.61
C LYS A 56 -4.34 -4.54 -8.52
N THR A 57 -3.76 -5.68 -8.17
CA THR A 57 -2.81 -6.40 -9.02
C THR A 57 -3.55 -7.33 -9.98
N PRO A 58 -2.92 -7.76 -11.09
CA PRO A 58 -3.51 -8.77 -11.98
C PRO A 58 -3.84 -10.09 -11.29
N GLN A 59 -3.16 -10.41 -10.18
CA GLN A 59 -3.39 -11.62 -9.37
C GLN A 59 -4.55 -11.45 -8.37
N GLY A 60 -5.28 -10.33 -8.42
CA GLY A 60 -6.40 -10.06 -7.52
C GLY A 60 -6.00 -9.58 -6.11
N LEU A 61 -4.72 -9.30 -5.88
CA LEU A 61 -4.25 -8.74 -4.61
C LEU A 61 -4.45 -7.22 -4.60
N VAL A 62 -4.55 -6.66 -3.40
CA VAL A 62 -4.47 -5.20 -3.20
C VAL A 62 -3.04 -4.85 -2.82
N HIS A 63 -2.37 -4.08 -3.66
CA HIS A 63 -1.03 -3.59 -3.42
C HIS A 63 -1.07 -2.20 -2.79
N LEU A 64 -0.56 -2.11 -1.56
CA LEU A 64 -0.33 -0.86 -0.84
C LEU A 64 1.15 -0.46 -0.97
N ASN A 65 1.39 0.68 -1.59
CA ASN A 65 2.70 1.31 -1.66
C ASN A 65 2.74 2.47 -0.65
N ILE A 66 3.48 2.27 0.44
CA ILE A 66 3.50 3.12 1.62
C ILE A 66 4.80 3.93 1.66
N ARG A 67 4.70 5.23 1.89
CA ARG A 67 5.83 6.15 2.04
C ARG A 67 5.52 7.24 3.06
N ARG A 68 6.56 7.82 3.66
CA ARG A 68 6.39 9.07 4.42
C ARG A 68 6.20 10.24 3.48
N ARG A 69 5.41 11.22 3.92
CA ARG A 69 5.18 12.45 3.15
C ARG A 69 6.38 13.38 3.13
N ASP A 70 7.25 13.29 4.14
CA ASP A 70 8.50 14.04 4.20
C ASP A 70 9.65 13.40 3.38
N GLY A 71 9.40 12.26 2.73
CA GLY A 71 10.39 11.54 1.92
C GLY A 71 11.46 10.79 2.72
N GLY A 72 11.44 10.88 4.06
CA GLY A 72 12.36 10.15 4.93
C GLY A 72 12.12 8.64 4.94
N PRO A 73 13.07 7.86 5.50
CA PRO A 73 12.86 6.44 5.70
C PRO A 73 11.77 6.20 6.75
N ILE A 74 10.99 5.12 6.59
CA ILE A 74 10.07 4.68 7.64
C ILE A 74 10.88 3.91 8.68
N LEU A 75 10.96 4.46 9.90
CA LEU A 75 11.37 3.67 11.06
C LEU A 75 10.27 2.64 11.32
N ARG A 76 10.52 1.40 10.90
CA ARG A 76 9.50 0.35 10.82
C ARG A 76 8.89 0.03 12.18
N ASP A 77 7.69 0.55 12.43
CA ASP A 77 6.74 -0.03 13.37
C ASP A 77 5.67 -0.78 12.56
N TRP A 78 5.63 -2.11 12.72
CA TRP A 78 4.67 -2.97 12.00
C TRP A 78 3.21 -2.57 12.29
N ARG A 79 2.94 -1.93 13.43
CA ARG A 79 1.60 -1.49 13.83
C ARG A 79 1.02 -0.42 12.92
N ASP A 80 1.88 0.45 12.38
CA ASP A 80 1.42 1.44 11.41
C ASP A 80 0.97 0.74 10.13
N PHE A 81 1.70 -0.27 9.67
CA PHE A 81 1.35 -1.01 8.46
C PHE A 81 0.09 -1.85 8.67
N GLN A 82 -0.06 -2.46 9.86
CA GLN A 82 -1.29 -3.13 10.27
C GLN A 82 -2.47 -2.14 10.26
N ALA A 83 -2.31 -0.97 10.87
CA ALA A 83 -3.38 0.03 10.95
C ALA A 83 -3.74 0.61 9.58
N ILE A 84 -2.76 0.86 8.70
CA ILE A 84 -2.99 1.28 7.31
C ILE A 84 -3.80 0.22 6.56
N LYS A 85 -3.37 -1.04 6.65
CA LYS A 85 -4.06 -2.17 6.02
C LYS A 85 -5.48 -2.33 6.55
N ASN A 86 -5.69 -2.19 7.86
CA ASN A 86 -7.00 -2.26 8.48
C ASN A 86 -7.94 -1.17 7.95
N GLN A 87 -7.45 0.06 7.82
CA GLN A 87 -8.26 1.19 7.33
C GLN A 87 -8.62 1.07 5.83
N LEU A 88 -7.68 0.59 5.00
CA LEU A 88 -7.84 0.62 3.55
C LEU A 88 -8.41 -0.67 2.95
N VAL A 89 -8.09 -1.82 3.54
CA VAL A 89 -8.48 -3.14 3.01
C VAL A 89 -9.46 -3.82 3.95
N GLY A 90 -9.16 -3.83 5.25
CA GLY A 90 -10.02 -4.39 6.29
C GLY A 90 -9.22 -5.04 7.41
N ALA A 91 -9.76 -5.03 8.63
CA ALA A 91 -9.09 -5.58 9.80
C ALA A 91 -8.79 -7.09 9.67
N GLU A 92 -9.75 -7.82 9.09
CA GLU A 92 -9.70 -9.28 8.91
C GLU A 92 -9.00 -9.73 7.63
N CYS A 93 -8.57 -8.80 6.79
CA CYS A 93 -7.76 -9.13 5.62
C CYS A 93 -6.32 -9.39 6.03
N GLU A 94 -5.73 -10.41 5.44
CA GLU A 94 -4.32 -10.71 5.61
C GLU A 94 -3.48 -10.05 4.53
N ALA A 95 -2.24 -9.73 4.90
CA ALA A 95 -1.30 -9.12 4.01
C ALA A 95 0.12 -9.58 4.29
N VAL A 96 0.95 -9.53 3.26
CA VAL A 96 2.36 -9.90 3.33
C VAL A 96 3.22 -8.74 2.83
N GLU A 97 4.29 -8.49 3.55
CA GLU A 97 5.42 -7.74 3.04
C GLU A 97 6.47 -8.73 2.52
N LEU A 98 6.70 -8.69 1.22
CA LEU A 98 7.62 -9.61 0.56
C LEU A 98 9.04 -9.04 0.57
N TYR A 99 9.98 -9.82 1.08
CA TYR A 99 11.41 -9.63 0.85
C TYR A 99 11.78 -10.49 -0.37
N PRO A 100 11.88 -9.90 -1.57
CA PRO A 100 12.03 -10.67 -2.79
C PRO A 100 13.43 -11.31 -2.87
N ALA A 101 13.55 -12.32 -3.74
CA ALA A 101 14.86 -12.75 -4.21
C ALA A 101 15.63 -11.53 -4.78
N GLU A 102 16.95 -11.51 -4.61
CA GLU A 102 17.79 -10.35 -4.97
C GLU A 102 17.61 -9.94 -6.44
N SER A 103 17.48 -10.90 -7.35
CA SER A 103 17.22 -10.68 -8.79
C SER A 103 15.88 -10.01 -9.12
N ARG A 104 14.97 -9.93 -8.14
CA ARG A 104 13.63 -9.33 -8.26
C ARG A 104 13.46 -8.08 -7.40
N LYS A 105 14.53 -7.64 -6.73
CA LYS A 105 14.47 -6.50 -5.82
C LYS A 105 14.14 -5.21 -6.57
N VAL A 106 13.17 -4.47 -6.05
CA VAL A 106 12.83 -3.13 -6.54
C VAL A 106 13.11 -2.14 -5.42
N ASP A 107 14.20 -1.39 -5.55
CA ASP A 107 14.64 -0.40 -4.56
C ASP A 107 14.92 0.93 -5.27
N THR A 108 13.85 1.68 -5.52
CA THR A 108 13.90 2.93 -6.31
C THR A 108 13.59 4.18 -5.48
N SER A 109 13.13 3.99 -4.24
CA SER A 109 12.74 5.06 -3.31
C SER A 109 12.39 4.48 -1.95
N ASN A 110 12.28 5.34 -0.92
CA ASN A 110 11.89 4.99 0.46
C ASN A 110 10.40 4.54 0.56
N LYS A 111 10.06 3.46 -0.14
CA LYS A 111 8.71 2.90 -0.26
C LYS A 111 8.69 1.48 0.25
N TYR A 112 7.57 1.12 0.87
CA TYR A 112 7.30 -0.23 1.36
C TYR A 112 6.08 -0.80 0.64
N HIS A 113 6.10 -2.12 0.44
CA HIS A 113 5.17 -2.82 -0.42
C HIS A 113 4.42 -3.88 0.38
N LEU A 114 3.14 -3.65 0.62
CA LEU A 114 2.26 -4.61 1.29
C LEU A 114 1.27 -5.18 0.27
N PHE A 115 1.17 -6.50 0.20
CA PHE A 115 0.24 -7.21 -0.68
C PHE A 115 -0.84 -7.86 0.15
N CYS A 116 -2.08 -7.37 0.00
CA CYS A 116 -3.21 -7.78 0.81
C CYS A 116 -4.14 -8.68 -0.01
N VAL A 117 -4.70 -9.71 0.62
CA VAL A 117 -5.77 -10.51 0.03
C VAL A 117 -7.11 -9.87 0.38
N PRO A 118 -7.90 -9.39 -0.59
CA PRO A 118 -9.17 -8.71 -0.33
C PRO A 118 -10.32 -9.68 -0.03
N ASP A 119 -10.04 -10.83 0.60
CA ASP A 119 -11.04 -11.75 1.16
C ASP A 119 -10.78 -11.87 2.67
N PRO A 120 -11.70 -11.42 3.53
CA PRO A 120 -11.52 -11.47 4.99
C PRO A 120 -11.52 -12.89 5.55
N ARG A 121 -11.89 -13.91 4.76
CA ARG A 121 -11.88 -15.31 5.15
C ARG A 121 -10.59 -16.02 4.77
N TYR A 122 -9.77 -15.40 3.90
CA TYR A 122 -8.50 -15.98 3.49
C TYR A 122 -7.53 -15.99 4.67
N ARG A 123 -6.82 -17.11 4.84
CA ARG A 123 -5.69 -17.24 5.77
C ARG A 123 -4.51 -17.85 5.03
N PHE A 124 -3.33 -17.23 5.14
CA PHE A 124 -2.07 -17.81 4.70
C PHE A 124 -1.85 -19.12 5.45
N ASN A 125 -1.21 -20.08 4.79
CA ASN A 125 -0.86 -21.37 5.39
C ASN A 125 0.39 -21.30 6.29
N PHE A 126 0.74 -20.09 6.77
CA PHE A 126 1.85 -19.80 7.68
C PHE A 126 1.47 -18.67 8.63
N GLY A 127 2.25 -18.50 9.70
CA GLY A 127 1.97 -17.53 10.76
C GLY A 127 1.13 -18.14 11.89
N TRP A 128 0.60 -17.27 12.75
CA TRP A 128 -0.18 -17.65 13.92
C TRP A 128 -1.67 -17.79 13.58
N GLN A 129 -2.29 -18.87 14.04
CA GLN A 129 -3.73 -19.12 13.83
C GLN A 129 -4.61 -18.45 14.90
N GLU A 130 -4.01 -18.11 16.03
CA GLU A 130 -4.68 -17.49 17.16
C GLU A 130 -4.04 -16.14 17.49
N ARG A 131 -4.87 -15.23 17.99
CA ARG A 131 -4.42 -13.89 18.40
C ARG A 131 -3.85 -13.96 19.82
N GLU A 132 -2.54 -13.84 19.95
CA GLU A 132 -1.86 -13.66 21.24
C GLU A 132 -1.32 -12.22 21.35
N VAL A 133 -1.92 -11.42 22.24
CA VAL A 133 -1.50 -10.04 22.50
C VAL A 133 -1.41 -9.85 24.01
N ASN A 134 -0.16 -9.79 24.49
CA ASN A 134 0.12 -9.48 25.88
C ASN A 134 0.23 -7.95 26.04
N GLY A 135 0.04 -7.43 27.25
CA GLY A 135 0.41 -6.04 27.53
C GLY A 135 1.92 -5.94 27.77
N PRO A 136 2.45 -4.73 28.01
CA PRO A 136 3.73 -4.58 28.68
C PRO A 136 3.60 -5.21 30.08
N THR A 137 3.84 -6.52 30.16
CA THR A 137 4.25 -7.12 31.42
C THR A 137 5.54 -6.43 31.79
N GLY A 138 5.80 -6.18 33.08
CA GLY A 138 7.03 -5.56 33.56
C GLY A 138 8.26 -6.46 33.33
N ALA A 139 8.43 -6.96 32.11
CA ALA A 139 9.46 -7.85 31.65
C ALA A 139 10.79 -7.09 31.73
N THR A 140 11.45 -7.25 32.87
CA THR A 140 12.83 -6.81 33.10
C THR A 140 13.84 -7.66 32.33
N THR A 141 13.38 -8.76 31.71
CA THR A 141 14.19 -9.66 30.91
C THR A 141 14.54 -9.02 29.56
N PRO A 142 15.83 -8.80 29.24
CA PRO A 142 16.25 -8.28 27.95
C PRO A 142 15.68 -9.12 26.78
N GLY A 143 15.11 -8.45 25.79
CA GLY A 143 14.51 -9.08 24.61
C GLY A 143 13.04 -9.50 24.74
N LEU A 144 12.43 -9.39 25.92
CA LEU A 144 11.00 -9.70 26.14
C LEU A 144 10.13 -8.44 26.36
N ALA A 145 10.73 -7.26 26.34
CA ALA A 145 10.00 -6.02 26.52
C ALA A 145 9.01 -5.79 25.36
N GLN A 146 7.74 -5.58 25.72
CA GLN A 146 6.71 -5.16 24.78
C GLN A 146 6.46 -3.66 24.92
N ARG A 147 6.19 -2.97 23.81
CA ARG A 147 5.93 -1.52 23.79
C ARG A 147 4.56 -1.22 24.40
N ASP A 148 4.44 -0.09 25.11
CA ASP A 148 3.16 0.42 25.62
C ASP A 148 2.17 0.69 24.47
N GLY A 149 0.90 0.33 24.65
CA GLY A 149 -0.19 0.70 23.74
C GLY A 149 -0.83 -0.43 22.92
N ASP A 150 -0.49 -1.70 23.17
CA ASP A 150 -1.10 -2.86 22.51
C ASP A 150 -2.48 -3.29 23.08
N ALA A 151 -3.07 -2.47 23.95
CA ALA A 151 -4.43 -2.72 24.42
C ALA A 151 -5.37 -2.78 23.22
N ALA A 152 -5.96 -3.95 23.02
CA ALA A 152 -6.81 -4.30 21.89
C ALA A 152 -7.84 -3.19 21.61
N GLY A 153 -7.64 -2.44 20.53
CA GLY A 153 -8.75 -1.73 19.91
C GLY A 153 -9.79 -2.77 19.47
N PRO A 154 -11.11 -2.46 19.57
CA PRO A 154 -12.14 -3.37 19.08
C PRO A 154 -11.95 -3.68 17.59
N ALA A 155 -12.44 -4.83 17.16
CA ALA A 155 -12.53 -5.14 15.74
C ALA A 155 -13.44 -4.12 15.04
N GLU A 156 -12.85 -3.18 14.28
CA GLU A 156 -13.52 -2.16 13.48
C GLU A 156 -12.83 -1.98 12.13
N PRO A 157 -13.52 -1.45 11.10
CA PRO A 157 -14.80 -1.89 10.54
C PRO A 157 -14.57 -3.08 9.57
N PRO A 158 -15.64 -3.69 9.01
CA PRO A 158 -15.50 -4.66 7.93
C PRO A 158 -14.77 -4.08 6.71
N VAL A 159 -14.36 -4.98 5.82
CA VAL A 159 -13.75 -4.68 4.51
C VAL A 159 -14.31 -3.40 3.90
N ASN A 160 -13.43 -2.51 3.46
CA ASN A 160 -13.84 -1.27 2.82
C ASN A 160 -14.28 -1.54 1.37
N TRP A 161 -15.50 -2.07 1.21
CA TRP A 161 -16.07 -2.43 -0.08
C TRP A 161 -16.25 -1.25 -1.03
N ALA A 162 -16.28 -0.01 -0.53
CA ALA A 162 -16.26 1.17 -1.38
C ALA A 162 -14.90 1.31 -2.06
N VAL A 163 -13.81 1.23 -1.29
CA VAL A 163 -12.44 1.24 -1.83
C VAL A 163 -12.24 0.11 -2.83
N LEU A 164 -12.62 -1.13 -2.49
CA LEU A 164 -12.42 -2.27 -3.39
C LEU A 164 -13.23 -2.16 -4.69
N ARG A 165 -14.48 -1.70 -4.63
CA ARG A 165 -15.31 -1.52 -5.83
C ARG A 165 -14.77 -0.42 -6.73
N GLU A 166 -14.37 0.71 -6.15
CA GLU A 166 -13.77 1.78 -6.94
C GLU A 166 -12.45 1.36 -7.61
N LEU A 167 -11.68 0.47 -6.98
CA LEU A 167 -10.50 -0.12 -7.61
C LEU A 167 -10.87 -1.07 -8.77
N GLU A 168 -11.95 -1.83 -8.64
CA GLU A 168 -12.51 -2.66 -9.70
C GLU A 168 -12.89 -1.81 -10.93
N ASP A 169 -13.66 -0.75 -10.70
CA ASP A 169 -14.14 0.16 -11.74
C ASP A 169 -12.97 0.90 -12.43
N ALA A 170 -11.95 1.30 -11.66
CA ALA A 170 -10.75 1.95 -12.17
C ALA A 170 -9.94 1.02 -13.10
N VAL A 171 -9.85 -0.27 -12.77
CA VAL A 171 -9.18 -1.28 -13.61
C VAL A 171 -9.98 -1.56 -14.88
N GLN A 172 -11.30 -1.66 -14.79
CA GLN A 172 -12.17 -1.92 -15.95
C GLN A 172 -12.21 -0.74 -16.92
N SER A 173 -12.30 0.49 -16.41
CA SER A 173 -12.35 1.71 -17.24
C SER A 173 -11.01 2.05 -17.91
N HIS A 174 -9.90 1.62 -17.32
CA HIS A 174 -8.56 1.88 -17.81
C HIS A 174 -7.72 0.58 -17.78
N PRO A 175 -7.93 -0.37 -18.71
CA PRO A 175 -7.17 -1.62 -18.74
C PRO A 175 -5.68 -1.37 -18.99
N PRO A 176 -4.75 -2.23 -18.50
CA PRO A 176 -3.32 -2.07 -18.73
C PRO A 176 -3.03 -1.81 -20.22
N ALA A 177 -2.08 -0.91 -20.51
CA ALA A 177 -1.62 -0.75 -21.88
C ALA A 177 -1.14 -2.14 -22.34
N ALA A 178 -1.57 -2.60 -23.51
CA ALA A 178 -1.02 -3.80 -24.11
C ALA A 178 0.50 -3.65 -24.09
N GLU A 179 1.21 -4.66 -23.57
CA GLU A 179 2.66 -4.68 -23.70
C GLU A 179 2.98 -4.53 -25.20
N PRO A 180 3.95 -3.68 -25.57
CA PRO A 180 4.35 -3.63 -26.97
C PRO A 180 4.74 -5.06 -27.35
N ASP A 181 4.11 -5.59 -28.40
CA ASP A 181 4.51 -6.85 -29.02
C ASP A 181 6.04 -6.79 -29.16
N GLU A 182 6.74 -7.72 -28.50
CA GLU A 182 8.16 -7.91 -28.72
C GLU A 182 8.32 -8.35 -30.17
N ALA A 183 8.65 -7.39 -31.04
CA ALA A 183 8.98 -7.57 -32.45
C ALA A 183 10.49 -7.36 -32.65
#